data_AF-A0A435ZHC0-F1
#
_entry.id   AF-A0A435ZHC0-F1
#
_cell.length_a   1.000
_cell.length_b   1.000
_cell.length_c   1.000
_cell.angle_alpha   90.00
_cell.angle_beta   90.00
_cell.angle_gamma   90.00
#
_symmetry.space_group_name_H-M   'P 1'
#
loop_
_entity.id
_entity.type
_entity.pdbx_description
1 polymer ?
#
loop_
_entity_poly.entity_id
_entity_poly.type
_entity_poly.pdbx_seq_one_letter_code
_entity_poly.pdbx_strand_id
1 'polypeptide(L)'
;MSEATVPVDAAPARIKRPFLSPLNKRRLQNFKANRRGYWSLWIFLVLFVVSLFSEFIANDKPIIASYKGEILFPVLVAYPEEKFGGFYAVTDYRDPVIQDEINANGWMIWPPVRYSYQTVNNAIPEAAPARPSWQYDAKTRCNQYPQGAADPACIVGNWNWLGTDDQARD
;
A
#
# COMPACT_ATOMS: atom_id res chain seq x y z
N MET A 1 -55.40 47.49 39.26
CA MET A 1 -54.44 48.41 38.63
C MET A 1 -53.09 48.11 39.26
N SER A 2 -52.04 47.66 38.60
CA SER A 2 -51.77 47.21 37.24
C SER A 2 -50.52 46.33 37.41
N GLU A 3 -50.57 45.08 36.97
CA GLU A 3 -49.43 44.17 37.07
C GLU A 3 -48.39 44.58 36.02
N ALA A 4 -47.20 45.00 36.48
CA ALA A 4 -46.12 45.42 35.60
C ALA A 4 -45.34 44.17 35.14
N THR A 5 -45.57 43.75 33.89
CA THR A 5 -44.80 42.69 33.23
C THR A 5 -43.40 43.21 32.88
N VAL A 6 -42.36 42.64 33.50
CA VAL A 6 -40.95 42.90 33.16
C VAL A 6 -40.63 42.19 31.83
N PRO A 7 -39.98 42.85 30.85
CA PRO A 7 -39.61 42.21 29.62
C PRO A 7 -38.49 41.19 29.88
N VAL A 8 -38.70 39.95 29.45
CA VAL A 8 -37.68 38.90 29.49
C VAL A 8 -36.58 39.27 28.50
N ASP A 9 -35.39 39.54 29.04
CA ASP A 9 -34.19 39.94 28.31
C ASP A 9 -33.84 38.89 27.25
N ALA A 10 -33.72 39.32 25.99
CA ALA A 10 -33.45 38.43 24.87
C ALA A 10 -32.02 37.88 24.99
N ALA A 11 -31.89 36.54 25.04
CA ALA A 11 -30.59 35.88 25.13
C ALA A 11 -29.65 36.34 23.99
N PRO A 12 -28.38 36.67 24.27
CA PRO A 12 -27.48 37.24 23.27
C PRO A 12 -27.23 36.23 22.14
N ALA A 13 -27.35 36.71 20.89
CA ALA A 13 -27.11 35.91 19.70
C ALA A 13 -25.68 35.33 19.72
N ARG A 14 -25.58 34.01 19.56
CA ARG A 14 -24.31 33.27 19.61
C ARG A 14 -23.41 33.69 18.45
N ILE A 15 -22.37 34.48 18.73
CA ILE A 15 -21.39 34.92 17.72
C ILE A 15 -20.70 33.68 17.14
N LYS A 16 -20.93 33.40 15.86
CA LYS A 16 -20.25 32.32 15.14
C LYS A 16 -18.75 32.63 15.07
N ARG A 17 -17.96 31.94 15.88
CA ARG A 17 -16.50 32.03 15.79
C ARG A 17 -16.05 31.36 14.48
N PRO A 18 -15.15 32.00 13.72
CA PRO A 18 -14.58 31.37 12.54
C PRO A 18 -13.80 30.11 12.92
N PHE A 19 -13.78 29.11 12.05
CA PHE A 19 -13.11 27.82 12.27
C PHE A 19 -11.62 27.98 12.65
N LEU A 20 -10.95 29.00 12.11
CA LEU A 20 -9.59 29.36 12.49
C LEU A 20 -9.59 30.67 13.29
N SER A 21 -8.99 30.62 14.48
CA SER A 21 -8.71 31.82 15.27
C SER A 21 -7.82 32.79 14.48
N PRO A 22 -7.93 34.11 14.71
CA PRO A 22 -7.07 35.10 14.07
C PRO A 22 -5.57 34.82 14.26
N LEU A 23 -5.19 34.29 15.43
CA LEU A 23 -3.82 33.87 15.74
C LEU A 23 -3.35 32.71 14.86
N ASN A 24 -4.19 31.68 14.69
CA ASN A 24 -3.85 30.54 13.83
C ASN A 24 -3.78 30.92 12.35
N LYS A 25 -4.61 31.88 11.90
CA LYS A 25 -4.52 32.45 10.55
C LYS A 25 -3.16 33.12 10.30
N ARG A 26 -2.70 33.95 11.24
CA ARG A 26 -1.37 34.59 11.16
C ARG A 26 -0.23 33.57 11.18
N ARG A 27 -0.31 32.54 12.04
CA ARG A 27 0.68 31.44 12.07
C ARG A 27 0.73 30.69 10.74
N LEU A 28 -0.43 30.40 10.13
CA LEU A 28 -0.49 29.74 8.83
C LEU A 28 0.10 30.61 7.71
N GLN A 29 -0.16 31.92 7.73
CA GLN A 29 0.45 32.86 6.77
C GLN A 29 1.97 32.90 6.93
N ASN A 30 2.48 32.99 8.16
CA ASN A 30 3.92 32.96 8.43
C ASN A 30 4.56 31.64 8.00
N PHE A 31 3.87 30.51 8.22
CA PHE A 31 4.32 29.20 7.76
C PHE A 31 4.37 29.12 6.23
N LYS A 32 3.32 29.57 5.54
CA LYS A 32 3.27 29.61 4.06
C LYS A 32 4.32 30.55 3.45
N ALA A 33 4.69 31.62 4.15
CA ALA A 33 5.76 32.51 3.72
C ALA A 33 7.15 31.84 3.75
N ASN A 34 7.36 30.86 4.63
CA ASN A 34 8.56 30.02 4.62
C ASN A 34 8.45 28.96 3.52
N ARG A 35 8.93 29.30 2.32
CA ARG A 35 8.86 28.43 1.12
C ARG A 35 9.46 27.05 1.36
N ARG A 36 10.57 26.94 2.09
CA ARG A 36 11.23 25.66 2.38
C ARG A 36 10.36 24.80 3.30
N GLY A 37 9.88 25.36 4.40
CA GLY A 37 8.98 24.65 5.33
C GLY A 37 7.68 24.21 4.67
N TYR A 38 7.12 25.04 3.78
CA TYR A 38 5.91 24.70 3.04
C TYR A 38 6.14 23.53 2.06
N TRP A 39 7.24 23.54 1.31
CA TRP A 39 7.60 22.42 0.43
C TRP A 39 7.92 21.13 1.21
N SER A 40 8.67 21.23 2.30
CA SER A 40 8.97 20.08 3.17
C SER A 40 7.70 19.45 3.74
N LEU A 41 6.70 20.25 4.11
CA LEU A 41 5.40 19.72 4.53
C LEU A 41 4.71 18.93 3.42
N TRP A 42 4.72 19.42 2.18
CA TRP A 42 4.11 18.69 1.07
C TRP A 42 4.84 17.38 0.76
N ILE A 43 6.17 17.39 0.73
CA ILE A 43 6.97 16.18 0.54
C ILE A 43 6.66 15.17 1.66
N PHE A 44 6.70 15.62 2.92
CA PHE A 44 6.37 14.79 4.07
C PHE A 44 4.94 14.23 3.97
N LEU A 45 3.95 15.05 3.62
CA LEU A 45 2.56 14.62 3.54
C LEU A 45 2.37 13.58 2.44
N VAL A 46 3.03 13.74 1.28
CA VAL A 46 3.02 12.74 0.22
C VAL A 46 3.63 11.43 0.70
N LEU A 47 4.85 11.46 1.28
CA LEU A 47 5.52 10.27 1.79
C LEU A 47 4.71 9.58 2.89
N PHE A 48 4.11 10.36 3.79
CA PHE A 48 3.27 9.86 4.87
C PHE A 48 2.01 9.18 4.34
N VAL A 49 1.30 9.81 3.40
CA VAL A 49 0.12 9.18 2.77
C VAL A 49 0.51 7.91 2.04
N VAL A 50 1.60 7.91 1.26
CA VAL A 50 2.11 6.70 0.59
C VAL A 50 2.42 5.60 1.60
N SER A 51 3.02 5.91 2.75
CA SER A 51 3.31 4.92 3.80
C SER A 51 2.06 4.34 4.46
N LEU A 52 0.96 5.09 4.57
CA LEU A 52 -0.30 4.57 5.11
C LEU A 52 -0.96 3.55 4.19
N PHE A 53 -0.64 3.60 2.90
CA PHE A 53 -1.14 2.68 1.88
C PHE A 53 -0.04 1.73 1.37
N SER A 54 1.00 1.47 2.18
CA SER A 54 2.11 0.59 1.79
C SER A 54 1.64 -0.82 1.43
N GLU A 55 0.68 -1.37 2.16
CA GLU A 55 0.10 -2.70 1.92
C GLU A 55 -0.63 -2.81 0.56
N PHE A 56 -0.97 -1.69 -0.09
CA PHE A 56 -1.54 -1.67 -1.44
C PHE A 56 -0.48 -1.44 -2.53
N ILE A 57 0.74 -1.12 -2.13
CA ILE A 57 1.88 -0.83 -3.01
C ILE A 57 2.86 -2.01 -3.03
N ALA A 58 3.13 -2.59 -1.86
CA ALA A 58 4.01 -3.72 -1.64
C ALA A 58 3.31 -4.74 -0.73
N ASN A 59 2.94 -5.89 -1.30
CA ASN A 59 2.32 -6.98 -0.55
C ASN A 59 2.57 -8.32 -1.24
N ASP A 60 2.66 -9.39 -0.46
CA ASP A 60 2.71 -10.76 -0.97
C ASP A 60 1.34 -11.35 -1.31
N LYS A 61 0.28 -10.55 -1.13
CA LYS A 61 -1.10 -10.91 -1.46
C LYS A 61 -1.67 -9.98 -2.54
N PRO A 62 -2.59 -10.48 -3.39
CA PRO A 62 -3.33 -9.61 -4.28
C PRO A 62 -4.29 -8.71 -3.48
N ILE A 63 -4.54 -7.51 -4.00
CA ILE A 63 -5.49 -6.56 -3.41
C ILE A 63 -6.91 -7.12 -3.52
N ILE A 64 -7.22 -7.69 -4.68
CA ILE A 64 -8.51 -8.30 -4.97
C ILE A 64 -8.29 -9.56 -5.82
N ALA A 65 -9.15 -10.55 -5.63
CA ALA A 65 -9.18 -11.75 -6.47
C ALA A 65 -10.62 -12.15 -6.75
N SER A 66 -10.90 -12.59 -7.98
CA SER A 66 -12.13 -13.30 -8.31
C SER A 66 -11.81 -14.79 -8.36
N TYR A 67 -12.61 -15.61 -7.68
CA TYR A 67 -12.44 -17.07 -7.70
C TYR A 67 -13.79 -17.77 -7.65
N LYS A 68 -14.09 -18.59 -8.67
CA LYS A 68 -15.35 -19.37 -8.77
C LYS A 68 -16.63 -18.53 -8.58
N GLY A 69 -16.59 -17.28 -9.05
CA GLY A 69 -17.71 -16.32 -8.97
C GLY A 69 -17.78 -15.48 -7.69
N GLU A 70 -16.86 -15.69 -6.74
CA GLU A 70 -16.75 -14.88 -5.52
C GLU A 70 -15.63 -13.84 -5.64
N ILE A 71 -15.88 -12.60 -5.16
CA ILE A 71 -14.86 -11.57 -5.04
C ILE A 71 -14.26 -11.60 -3.64
N LEU A 72 -12.95 -11.81 -3.58
CA LEU A 72 -12.13 -11.90 -2.39
C LEU A 72 -11.28 -10.64 -2.26
N PHE A 73 -10.97 -10.27 -1.01
CA PHE A 73 -10.04 -9.20 -0.66
C PHE A 73 -8.88 -9.73 0.18
N PRO A 74 -7.87 -10.43 -0.41
CA PRO A 74 -6.82 -11.10 0.34
C PRO A 74 -5.92 -10.17 1.17
N VAL A 75 -5.79 -8.90 0.77
CA VAL A 75 -5.10 -7.88 1.56
C VAL A 75 -5.79 -7.58 2.90
N LEU A 76 -7.09 -7.85 3.03
CA LEU A 76 -7.87 -7.58 4.24
C LEU A 76 -8.23 -8.86 5.02
N VAL A 77 -8.31 -10.00 4.34
CA VAL A 77 -8.79 -11.27 4.90
C VAL A 77 -7.80 -12.38 4.57
N ALA A 78 -7.36 -13.11 5.61
CA ALA A 78 -6.57 -14.32 5.43
C ALA A 78 -7.50 -15.48 5.06
N TYR A 79 -7.37 -15.98 3.83
CA TYR A 79 -8.07 -17.18 3.38
C TYR A 79 -7.19 -18.41 3.59
N PRO A 80 -7.77 -19.54 4.03
CA PRO A 80 -7.05 -20.81 4.07
C PRO A 80 -6.81 -21.34 2.66
N GLU A 81 -5.69 -22.02 2.47
CA GLU A 81 -5.31 -22.55 1.16
C GLU A 81 -6.23 -23.68 0.69
N GLU A 82 -6.92 -24.35 1.62
CA GLU A 82 -8.00 -25.30 1.33
C GLU A 82 -9.06 -24.70 0.40
N LYS A 83 -9.29 -23.38 0.47
CA LYS A 83 -10.22 -22.68 -0.44
C LYS A 83 -9.81 -22.83 -1.91
N PHE A 84 -8.51 -22.95 -2.17
CA PHE A 84 -7.91 -23.10 -3.49
C PHE A 84 -7.42 -24.53 -3.75
N GLY A 85 -7.82 -25.51 -2.93
CA GLY A 85 -7.43 -26.91 -3.10
C GLY A 85 -6.08 -27.30 -2.48
N GLY A 86 -5.44 -26.40 -1.72
CA GLY A 86 -4.26 -26.71 -0.93
C GLY A 86 -4.59 -27.18 0.49
N PHE A 87 -3.62 -27.11 1.40
CA PHE A 87 -3.74 -27.65 2.77
C PHE A 87 -3.15 -26.75 3.86
N TYR A 88 -2.52 -25.63 3.51
CA TYR A 88 -1.97 -24.69 4.49
C TYR A 88 -3.06 -23.78 5.11
N ALA A 89 -2.82 -23.35 6.34
CA ALA A 89 -3.74 -22.50 7.09
C ALA A 89 -3.89 -21.08 6.50
N VAL A 90 -2.86 -20.59 5.80
CA VAL A 90 -2.84 -19.30 5.11
C VAL A 90 -2.33 -19.54 3.70
N THR A 91 -3.06 -19.05 2.71
CA THR A 91 -2.68 -19.18 1.30
C THR A 91 -1.42 -18.38 0.97
N ASP A 92 -0.43 -19.03 0.34
CA ASP A 92 0.62 -18.34 -0.41
C ASP A 92 0.14 -18.07 -1.84
N TYR A 93 -0.24 -16.82 -2.11
CA TYR A 93 -0.72 -16.41 -3.44
C TYR A 93 0.39 -16.33 -4.48
N ARG A 94 1.67 -16.43 -4.07
CA ARG A 94 2.82 -16.41 -4.97
C ARG A 94 3.17 -17.80 -5.47
N ASP A 95 2.65 -18.86 -4.84
CA ASP A 95 2.84 -20.23 -5.32
C ASP A 95 2.25 -20.37 -6.74
N PRO A 96 3.04 -20.85 -7.73
CA PRO A 96 2.55 -21.07 -9.08
C PRO A 96 1.28 -21.94 -9.15
N VAL A 97 1.15 -22.96 -8.31
CA VAL A 97 -0.02 -23.85 -8.28
C VAL A 97 -1.27 -23.10 -7.88
N ILE A 98 -1.17 -22.24 -6.86
CA ILE A 98 -2.27 -21.40 -6.40
C ILE A 98 -2.62 -20.34 -7.44
N GLN A 99 -1.61 -19.72 -8.06
CA GLN A 99 -1.84 -18.75 -9.12
C GLN A 99 -2.57 -19.37 -10.31
N ASP A 100 -2.14 -20.55 -10.75
CA ASP A 100 -2.75 -21.26 -11.87
C ASP A 100 -4.19 -21.66 -11.57
N GLU A 101 -4.48 -22.17 -10.37
CA GLU A 101 -5.84 -22.53 -9.95
C GLU A 101 -6.77 -21.30 -9.90
N ILE A 102 -6.29 -20.17 -9.37
CA ILE A 102 -7.10 -18.94 -9.32
C ILE A 102 -7.32 -18.39 -10.73
N ASN A 103 -6.28 -18.35 -11.56
CA ASN A 103 -6.37 -17.82 -12.92
C ASN A 103 -7.21 -18.73 -13.84
N ALA A 104 -7.25 -20.04 -13.60
CA ALA A 104 -8.13 -20.96 -14.31
C ALA A 104 -9.62 -20.74 -13.97
N ASN A 105 -9.92 -20.25 -12.77
CA ASN A 105 -11.28 -20.07 -12.25
C ASN A 105 -11.64 -18.60 -11.97
N GLY A 106 -10.86 -17.65 -12.49
CA GLY A 106 -10.97 -16.25 -12.12
C GLY A 106 -9.73 -15.42 -12.46
N TRP A 107 -9.41 -14.45 -11.61
CA TRP A 107 -8.34 -13.47 -11.86
C TRP A 107 -7.89 -12.80 -10.57
N MET A 108 -6.72 -12.17 -10.59
CA MET A 108 -6.16 -11.44 -9.45
C MET A 108 -5.63 -10.07 -9.86
N ILE A 109 -5.83 -9.07 -9.02
CA ILE A 109 -5.17 -7.76 -9.15
C ILE A 109 -4.15 -7.62 -8.04
N TRP A 110 -2.89 -7.55 -8.45
CA TRP A 110 -1.74 -7.44 -7.56
C TRP A 110 -1.35 -5.99 -7.29
N PRO A 111 -0.75 -5.71 -6.12
CA PRO A 111 0.01 -4.48 -5.93
C PRO A 111 1.21 -4.40 -6.91
N PRO A 112 1.75 -3.20 -7.14
CA PRO A 112 2.94 -2.99 -7.97
C PRO A 112 4.14 -3.85 -7.56
N VAL A 113 4.38 -4.02 -6.26
CA VAL A 113 5.44 -4.89 -5.71
C VAL A 113 4.78 -6.07 -5.01
N ARG A 114 5.10 -7.28 -5.44
CA ARG A 114 4.44 -8.51 -4.97
C ARG A 114 5.12 -9.14 -3.75
N TYR A 115 5.91 -8.38 -3.00
CA TYR A 115 6.64 -8.85 -1.81
C TYR A 115 6.19 -8.07 -0.58
N SER A 116 6.17 -8.76 0.56
CA SER A 116 6.21 -8.14 1.87
C SER A 116 7.65 -8.12 2.39
N TYR A 117 7.91 -7.39 3.48
CA TYR A 117 9.21 -7.32 4.15
C TYR A 117 9.72 -8.68 4.69
N GLN A 118 8.86 -9.71 4.77
CA GLN A 118 9.23 -11.04 5.23
C GLN A 118 9.38 -12.04 4.08
N THR A 119 8.93 -11.69 2.88
CA THR A 119 8.89 -12.59 1.73
C THR A 119 10.28 -12.79 1.17
N VAL A 120 10.77 -14.03 1.21
CA VAL A 120 12.05 -14.43 0.62
C VAL A 120 11.89 -14.61 -0.89
N ASN A 121 12.77 -13.99 -1.68
CA ASN A 121 12.82 -14.22 -3.13
C ASN A 121 13.83 -15.34 -3.46
N ASN A 122 13.33 -16.46 -3.99
CA ASN A 122 14.17 -17.58 -4.42
C ASN A 122 14.78 -17.38 -5.82
N ALA A 123 14.25 -16.44 -6.61
CA ALA A 123 14.67 -16.16 -7.98
C ALA A 123 15.56 -14.91 -8.07
N ILE A 124 16.51 -14.76 -7.13
CA ILE A 124 17.45 -13.64 -7.13
C ILE A 124 18.57 -13.80 -8.17
N PRO A 125 19.04 -12.71 -8.82
CA PRO A 125 20.01 -12.79 -9.92
C PRO A 125 21.40 -13.29 -9.52
N GLU A 126 21.79 -13.05 -8.27
CA GLU A 126 23.08 -13.38 -7.68
C GLU A 126 22.90 -13.79 -6.21
N ALA A 127 23.94 -14.33 -5.57
CA ALA A 127 23.86 -14.68 -4.16
C ALA A 127 23.56 -13.44 -3.30
N ALA A 128 22.68 -13.59 -2.31
CA ALA A 128 22.34 -12.54 -1.38
C ALA A 128 23.58 -11.99 -0.64
N PRO A 129 23.67 -10.68 -0.39
CA PRO A 129 22.73 -9.62 -0.79
C PRO A 129 22.86 -9.24 -2.27
N ALA A 130 21.71 -9.13 -2.96
CA ALA A 130 21.65 -8.69 -4.35
C ALA A 130 21.47 -7.17 -4.44
N ARG A 131 22.07 -6.54 -5.46
CA ARG A 131 21.85 -5.12 -5.76
C ARG A 131 20.44 -4.86 -6.36
N PRO A 132 19.97 -3.61 -6.44
CA PRO A 132 18.65 -3.29 -6.99
C PRO A 132 18.38 -3.89 -8.38
N SER A 133 17.22 -4.52 -8.57
CA SER A 133 16.89 -5.29 -9.78
C SER A 133 16.97 -4.51 -11.10
N TRP A 134 16.74 -3.20 -11.05
CA TRP A 134 16.82 -2.31 -12.21
C TRP A 134 18.25 -2.04 -12.68
N GLN A 135 19.27 -2.47 -11.93
CA GLN A 135 20.67 -2.34 -12.34
C GLN A 135 21.20 -3.54 -13.15
N TYR A 136 20.45 -4.64 -13.22
CA TYR A 136 20.80 -5.80 -14.05
C TYR A 136 20.21 -5.69 -15.45
N ASP A 137 20.89 -6.33 -16.41
CA ASP A 137 20.30 -6.65 -17.70
C ASP A 137 19.20 -7.71 -17.55
N ALA A 138 18.33 -7.82 -18.56
CA ALA A 138 17.17 -8.73 -18.49
C ALA A 138 17.58 -10.21 -18.37
N LYS A 139 18.71 -10.62 -18.95
CA LYS A 139 19.15 -12.01 -18.91
C LYS A 139 19.65 -12.38 -17.51
N THR A 140 20.46 -11.53 -16.90
CA THR A 140 20.96 -11.73 -15.53
C THR A 140 19.81 -11.64 -14.53
N ARG A 141 18.92 -10.64 -14.66
CA ARG A 141 17.78 -10.46 -13.76
C ARG A 141 16.86 -11.67 -13.70
N CYS A 142 16.65 -12.33 -14.83
CA CYS A 142 15.71 -13.45 -14.94
C CYS A 142 16.39 -14.83 -14.97
N ASN A 143 17.68 -14.93 -14.62
CA ASN A 143 18.46 -16.17 -14.80
C ASN A 143 17.96 -17.38 -14.00
N GLN A 144 17.29 -17.17 -12.87
CA GLN A 144 16.72 -18.23 -12.03
C GLN A 144 15.31 -18.67 -12.47
N TYR A 145 14.66 -17.92 -13.38
CA TYR A 145 13.34 -18.30 -13.86
C TYR A 145 13.45 -19.41 -14.92
N PRO A 146 12.53 -20.39 -14.93
CA PRO A 146 12.57 -21.51 -15.87
C PRO A 146 12.69 -21.10 -17.35
N GLN A 147 12.01 -20.02 -17.75
CA GLN A 147 12.04 -19.50 -19.13
C GLN A 147 12.91 -18.25 -19.30
N GLY A 148 13.74 -17.92 -18.29
CA GLY A 148 14.59 -16.75 -18.33
C GLY A 148 13.80 -15.45 -18.51
N ALA A 149 14.27 -14.58 -19.42
CA ALA A 149 13.63 -13.29 -19.70
C ALA A 149 12.24 -13.40 -20.37
N ALA A 150 11.87 -14.57 -20.89
CA ALA A 150 10.54 -14.82 -21.46
C ALA A 150 9.54 -15.33 -20.42
N ASP A 151 9.99 -15.58 -19.18
CA ASP A 151 9.15 -16.13 -18.14
C ASP A 151 8.04 -15.15 -17.73
N PRO A 152 6.76 -15.59 -17.68
CA PRO A 152 5.65 -14.74 -17.28
C PRO A 152 5.78 -14.23 -15.84
N ALA A 153 6.56 -14.90 -14.99
CA ALA A 153 6.84 -14.46 -13.64
C ALA A 153 8.01 -13.47 -13.55
N CYS A 154 8.86 -13.30 -14.57
CA CYS A 154 9.92 -12.29 -14.57
C CYS A 154 9.41 -10.89 -14.94
N ILE A 155 8.42 -10.40 -14.19
CA ILE A 155 7.78 -9.10 -14.36
C ILE A 155 8.24 -8.11 -13.30
N VAL A 156 8.07 -6.81 -13.57
CA VAL A 156 8.48 -5.71 -12.67
C VAL A 156 7.99 -5.89 -11.24
N GLY A 157 6.79 -6.44 -11.04
CA GLY A 157 6.26 -6.66 -9.69
C GLY A 157 6.89 -7.80 -8.90
N ASN A 158 7.62 -8.70 -9.58
CA ASN A 158 8.38 -9.77 -8.96
C ASN A 158 9.88 -9.45 -8.82
N TRP A 159 10.28 -8.21 -9.11
CA TRP A 159 11.63 -7.73 -8.89
C TRP A 159 11.78 -7.16 -7.47
N ASN A 160 12.93 -7.39 -6.82
CA ASN A 160 13.30 -6.64 -5.63
C ASN A 160 13.85 -5.27 -6.06
N TRP A 161 13.07 -4.21 -5.87
CA TRP A 161 13.36 -2.91 -6.48
C TRP A 161 14.56 -2.23 -5.85
N LEU A 162 14.86 -2.52 -4.58
CA LEU A 162 15.96 -1.90 -3.84
C LEU A 162 17.10 -2.87 -3.53
N GLY A 163 16.97 -4.12 -3.95
CA GLY A 163 17.97 -5.17 -3.76
C GLY A 163 17.48 -6.17 -2.75
N THR A 164 18.38 -6.97 -2.18
CA THR A 164 18.02 -7.86 -1.08
C THR A 164 18.98 -7.76 0.08
N ASP A 165 18.49 -8.09 1.27
CA ASP A 165 19.30 -8.40 2.44
C ASP A 165 20.04 -9.74 2.30
N ASP A 166 20.71 -10.17 3.37
CA ASP A 166 21.44 -11.45 3.46
C ASP A 166 20.54 -12.70 3.45
N GLN A 167 19.22 -12.51 3.57
CA GLN A 167 18.20 -13.56 3.54
C GLN A 167 17.35 -13.53 2.26
N ALA A 168 17.77 -12.75 1.25
CA ALA A 168 17.05 -12.58 0.00
C ALA A 168 15.65 -11.91 0.13
N ARG A 169 15.47 -11.03 1.11
CA ARG A 169 14.26 -10.19 1.29
C ARG A 169 14.53 -8.74 0.84
N ASP A 170 13.50 -8.02 0.40
CA ASP A 170 13.57 -6.58 0.02
C ASP A 170 13.50 -5.66 1.25
#